data_AF-A0A7X9IVU0-F1
#
_entry.id   AF-A0A7X9IVU0-F1
#
_cell.length_a   1.000
_cell.length_b   1.000
_cell.length_c   1.000
_cell.angle_alpha   90.00
_cell.angle_beta   90.00
_cell.angle_gamma   90.00
#
_symmetry.space_group_name_H-M   'P 1'
#
loop_
_entity.id
_entity.type
_entity.pdbx_description
1 polymer ?
#
loop_
_entity_poly.entity_id
_entity_poly.type
_entity_poly.pdbx_seq_one_letter_code
_entity_poly.pdbx_strand_id
1 'polypeptide(L)'
;MRPTITLTLALATPLLLASGSACKRIRDVNPGRQTPDEIRQLKAEAAALSPMVRVEGGCFKMGTDNPPPPPPGMEDDDDKLCVLGPEKNVECYGVYEDEMPAHEVCVDPFEIDVHEVTFEAYQKCAETLICKPSDLASDEIFWGPNRPAVGVDWPAAKAFCEFIGRRLPTEAEWEFAARGTDGRTYPWGEEQPECGQIAMRLGSEKDACDRYGTKNVGLYPFDKSPYGLLDMGGNVREWTADYYHPGYYFTLRNVKTHNPTGPTEALRVVVNTMGEGPDAEVIALAEPQRVVRGGTWLYAEPITAFRTTNRRGVDEVPRTNGELISLGFRCARSISSP
;
A
#
# COMPACT_ATOMS: atom_id res chain seq x y z
N MET A 1 49.66 -16.76 -55.61
CA MET A 1 49.35 -17.21 -54.24
C MET A 1 48.27 -16.28 -53.68
N ARG A 2 47.07 -16.79 -53.42
CA ARG A 2 46.00 -16.08 -52.68
C ARG A 2 45.77 -16.88 -51.38
N PRO A 3 45.64 -16.25 -50.20
CA PRO A 3 45.40 -16.99 -48.99
C PRO A 3 43.91 -17.35 -48.88
N THR A 4 43.65 -18.61 -48.55
CA THR A 4 42.33 -19.14 -48.21
C THR A 4 42.08 -18.85 -46.73
N ILE A 5 41.03 -18.09 -46.40
CA ILE A 5 40.57 -17.93 -45.01
C ILE A 5 39.37 -18.85 -44.83
N THR A 6 39.57 -19.89 -44.02
CA THR A 6 38.52 -20.85 -43.63
C THR A 6 37.74 -20.25 -42.46
N LEU A 7 36.46 -19.96 -42.67
CA LEU A 7 35.56 -19.46 -41.63
C LEU A 7 34.89 -20.66 -40.93
N THR A 8 35.31 -20.98 -39.71
CA THR A 8 34.65 -21.97 -38.85
C THR A 8 33.40 -21.35 -38.24
N LEU A 9 32.22 -21.78 -38.67
CA LEU A 9 30.94 -21.43 -38.06
C LEU A 9 30.80 -22.22 -36.75
N ALA A 10 30.92 -21.54 -35.61
CA ALA A 10 30.50 -22.10 -34.33
C ALA A 10 28.97 -22.08 -34.26
N LEU A 11 28.35 -23.27 -34.25
CA LEU A 11 26.92 -23.43 -34.01
C LEU A 11 26.63 -23.02 -32.56
N ALA A 12 25.99 -21.86 -32.39
CA ALA A 12 25.40 -21.48 -31.11
C ALA A 12 24.18 -22.39 -30.85
N THR A 13 24.26 -23.19 -29.80
CA THR A 13 23.15 -23.98 -29.27
C THR A 13 22.04 -23.00 -28.88
N PRO A 14 20.78 -23.18 -29.34
CA PRO A 14 19.70 -22.33 -28.90
C PRO A 14 19.43 -22.62 -27.44
N LEU A 15 19.60 -21.60 -26.59
CA LEU A 15 19.08 -21.59 -25.24
C LEU A 15 17.56 -21.76 -25.37
N LEU A 16 17.03 -22.91 -24.96
CA LEU A 16 15.59 -23.08 -24.82
C LEU A 16 15.11 -22.03 -23.80
N LEU A 17 14.47 -20.97 -24.29
CA LEU A 17 13.55 -20.19 -23.49
C LEU A 17 12.49 -21.16 -23.02
N ALA A 18 12.51 -21.50 -21.73
CA ALA A 18 11.40 -22.15 -21.09
C ALA A 18 10.16 -21.30 -21.40
N SER A 19 9.19 -21.89 -22.09
CA SER A 19 7.88 -21.30 -22.30
C SER A 19 7.34 -20.87 -20.94
N GLY A 20 7.23 -19.55 -20.72
CA GLY A 20 6.67 -19.00 -19.49
C GLY A 20 5.33 -19.65 -19.23
N SER A 21 5.23 -20.37 -18.11
CA SER A 21 3.95 -20.86 -17.64
C SER A 21 3.10 -19.62 -17.42
N ALA A 22 2.05 -19.44 -18.23
CA ALA A 22 1.11 -18.34 -18.03
C ALA A 22 0.64 -18.38 -16.57
N CYS A 23 0.74 -17.25 -15.87
CA CYS A 23 0.24 -17.08 -14.52
C CYS A 23 -1.20 -17.63 -14.46
N LYS A 24 -1.46 -18.70 -13.72
CA LYS A 24 -2.77 -19.36 -13.70
C LYS A 24 -3.58 -18.82 -12.53
N ARG A 25 -4.87 -18.54 -12.73
CA ARG A 25 -5.77 -18.13 -11.64
C ARG A 25 -5.86 -19.26 -10.62
N ILE A 26 -5.81 -18.94 -9.34
CA ILE A 26 -5.85 -19.95 -8.26
C ILE A 26 -7.19 -20.69 -8.22
N ARG A 27 -8.31 -20.06 -8.62
CA ARG A 27 -9.59 -20.78 -8.77
C ARG A 27 -9.55 -21.86 -9.85
N ASP A 28 -8.64 -21.74 -10.83
CA ASP A 28 -8.45 -22.70 -11.92
C ASP A 28 -7.39 -23.77 -11.59
N VAL A 29 -6.76 -23.67 -10.41
CA VAL A 29 -5.74 -24.59 -9.93
C VAL A 29 -6.14 -25.05 -8.53
N ASN A 30 -6.57 -26.30 -8.36
CA ASN A 30 -6.61 -26.90 -7.03
C ASN A 30 -5.18 -27.39 -6.73
N PRO A 31 -4.34 -26.64 -5.99
CA PRO A 31 -2.92 -26.98 -5.86
C PRO A 31 -2.72 -28.26 -5.05
N GLY A 32 -3.76 -28.79 -4.40
CA GLY A 32 -3.61 -29.84 -3.40
C GLY A 32 -2.78 -29.36 -2.21
N ARG A 33 -2.52 -30.26 -1.25
CA ARG A 33 -1.67 -29.95 -0.11
C ARG A 33 -0.21 -30.05 -0.53
N GLN A 34 0.52 -28.93 -0.42
CA GLN A 34 1.96 -28.88 -0.68
C GLN A 34 2.76 -29.63 0.41
N THR A 35 3.86 -30.26 0.01
CA THR A 35 4.86 -30.84 0.91
C THR A 35 5.67 -29.74 1.60
N PRO A 36 6.36 -30.03 2.73
CA PRO A 36 7.21 -29.06 3.39
C PRO A 36 8.33 -28.50 2.50
N ASP A 37 8.82 -29.28 1.52
CA ASP A 37 9.92 -28.87 0.63
C ASP A 37 9.40 -27.91 -0.45
N GLU A 38 8.24 -28.22 -1.03
CA GLU A 38 7.54 -27.32 -1.97
C GLU A 38 7.18 -25.99 -1.29
N ILE A 39 6.70 -26.01 -0.04
CA ILE A 39 6.41 -24.79 0.72
C ILE A 39 7.69 -23.95 0.90
N ARG A 40 8.83 -24.56 1.23
CA ARG A 40 10.11 -23.83 1.37
C ARG A 40 10.56 -23.23 0.05
N GLN A 41 10.36 -23.95 -1.06
CA GLN A 41 10.67 -23.45 -2.39
C GLN A 41 9.78 -22.26 -2.78
N LEU A 42 8.46 -22.38 -2.64
CA LEU A 42 7.50 -21.31 -2.95
C LEU A 42 7.76 -20.06 -2.09
N LYS A 43 8.12 -20.25 -0.81
CA LYS A 43 8.54 -19.15 0.08
C LYS A 43 9.79 -18.43 -0.46
N ALA A 44 10.80 -19.17 -0.90
CA ALA A 44 12.03 -18.58 -1.44
C ALA A 44 11.78 -17.83 -2.75
N GLU A 45 10.97 -18.41 -3.64
CA GLU A 45 10.55 -17.76 -4.90
C GLU A 45 9.76 -16.47 -4.65
N ALA A 46 8.79 -16.49 -3.73
CA ALA A 46 8.02 -15.32 -3.33
C ALA A 46 8.92 -14.20 -2.77
N ALA A 47 9.87 -14.56 -1.90
CA ALA A 47 10.80 -13.59 -1.30
C ALA A 47 11.75 -12.97 -2.34
N ALA A 48 12.15 -13.73 -3.37
CA ALA A 48 13.00 -13.25 -4.45
C ALA A 48 12.29 -12.25 -5.38
N LEU A 49 10.97 -12.37 -5.52
CA LEU A 49 10.12 -11.46 -6.30
C LEU A 49 9.73 -10.18 -5.55
N SER A 50 10.09 -10.07 -4.27
CA SER A 50 9.86 -8.87 -3.45
C SER A 50 11.21 -8.29 -2.96
N PRO A 51 11.90 -7.50 -3.79
CA PRO A 51 13.18 -6.88 -3.41
C PRO A 51 12.97 -5.79 -2.35
N MET A 52 13.92 -5.65 -1.43
CA MET A 52 13.87 -4.63 -0.37
C MET A 52 15.01 -3.63 -0.49
N VAL A 53 14.77 -2.42 0.00
CA VAL A 53 15.80 -1.43 0.27
C VAL A 53 15.96 -1.24 1.78
N ARG A 54 17.20 -1.00 2.23
CA ARG A 54 17.49 -0.64 3.61
C ARG A 54 17.31 0.87 3.80
N VAL A 55 16.58 1.23 4.84
CA VAL A 55 16.36 2.59 5.31
C VAL A 55 17.02 2.70 6.68
N GLU A 56 17.99 3.61 6.83
CA GLU A 56 18.78 3.74 8.09
C GLU A 56 17.97 4.30 9.27
N GLY A 57 16.70 4.66 9.04
CA GLY A 57 15.86 5.29 10.04
C GLY A 57 16.34 6.68 10.43
N GLY A 58 15.86 7.15 11.57
CA GLY A 58 16.08 8.51 12.05
C GLY A 58 14.79 9.19 12.46
N CYS A 59 14.88 10.46 12.83
CA CYS A 59 13.73 11.24 13.28
C CYS A 59 13.25 12.19 12.19
N PHE A 60 11.92 12.30 12.06
CA PHE A 60 11.26 13.18 11.09
C PHE A 60 9.98 13.78 11.69
N LYS A 61 9.41 14.76 10.98
CA LYS A 61 8.08 15.28 11.28
C LYS A 61 7.05 14.46 10.51
N MET A 62 6.31 13.62 11.22
CA MET A 62 5.21 12.83 10.69
C MET A 62 3.92 13.65 10.69
N GLY A 63 3.12 13.53 9.62
CA GLY A 63 1.91 14.35 9.44
C GLY A 63 2.20 15.79 9.00
N THR A 64 1.19 16.65 9.09
CA THR A 64 1.27 18.06 8.68
C THR A 64 0.52 18.96 9.64
N ASP A 65 0.98 20.20 9.81
CA ASP A 65 0.22 21.25 10.50
C ASP A 65 -0.69 22.05 9.54
N ASN A 66 -0.50 21.86 8.23
CA ASN A 66 -1.19 22.59 7.18
C ASN A 66 -1.62 21.61 6.09
N PRO A 67 -2.67 20.81 6.31
CA PRO A 67 -3.24 20.00 5.23
C PRO A 67 -3.81 20.93 4.14
N PRO A 68 -3.88 20.46 2.88
CA PRO A 68 -4.55 21.21 1.82
C PRO A 68 -6.04 21.36 2.15
N PRO A 69 -6.72 22.33 1.54
CA PRO A 69 -8.17 22.39 1.63
C PRO A 69 -8.79 21.08 1.09
N PRO A 70 -9.96 20.68 1.62
CA PRO A 70 -10.73 19.59 1.03
C PRO A 70 -11.03 19.85 -0.46
N PRO A 71 -11.18 18.79 -1.26
CA PRO A 71 -11.63 18.93 -2.64
C PRO A 71 -13.02 19.60 -2.71
N PRO A 72 -13.33 20.35 -3.79
CA PRO A 72 -14.63 20.99 -3.94
C PRO A 72 -15.79 19.99 -3.79
N GLY A 73 -16.75 20.30 -2.91
CA GLY A 73 -17.89 19.43 -2.61
C GLY A 73 -17.64 18.36 -1.56
N MET A 74 -16.49 18.41 -0.86
CA MET A 74 -16.19 17.64 0.36
C MET A 74 -15.98 18.55 1.58
N GLU A 75 -16.65 19.70 1.59
CA GLU A 75 -16.50 20.77 2.59
C GLU A 75 -17.59 20.72 3.68
N ASP A 76 -18.60 19.88 3.50
CA ASP A 76 -19.81 19.89 4.32
C ASP A 76 -19.63 19.05 5.61
N ASP A 77 -20.47 19.32 6.61
CA ASP A 77 -20.43 18.60 7.89
C ASP A 77 -20.66 17.09 7.73
N ASP A 78 -21.32 16.67 6.65
CA ASP A 78 -21.61 15.28 6.29
C ASP A 78 -20.35 14.49 5.88
N ASP A 79 -19.27 15.18 5.52
CA ASP A 79 -17.99 14.56 5.13
C ASP A 79 -17.04 14.37 6.32
N LYS A 80 -17.44 14.79 7.53
CA LYS A 80 -16.65 14.63 8.75
C LYS A 80 -16.70 13.19 9.24
N LEU A 81 -15.54 12.67 9.64
CA LEU A 81 -15.44 11.41 10.36
C LEU A 81 -15.63 11.64 11.86
N CYS A 82 -16.77 11.20 12.40
CA CYS A 82 -17.07 11.30 13.83
C CYS A 82 -16.84 9.98 14.58
N VAL A 83 -16.18 10.07 15.72
CA VAL A 83 -15.76 8.92 16.55
C VAL A 83 -16.08 9.16 18.02
N LEU A 84 -16.14 8.08 18.80
CA LEU A 84 -16.33 8.18 20.24
C LEU A 84 -14.97 8.35 20.92
N GLY A 85 -14.77 9.51 21.54
CA GLY A 85 -13.59 9.82 22.34
C GLY A 85 -13.50 9.01 23.63
N PRO A 86 -12.36 9.04 24.33
CA PRO A 86 -12.14 8.27 25.55
C PRO A 86 -13.10 8.66 26.69
N GLU A 87 -13.60 9.89 26.70
CA GLU A 87 -14.59 10.39 27.68
C GLU A 87 -16.03 10.17 27.23
N LYS A 88 -16.25 9.39 26.16
CA LYS A 88 -17.56 9.15 25.52
C LYS A 88 -18.20 10.40 24.92
N ASN A 89 -17.41 11.42 24.65
CA ASN A 89 -17.79 12.57 23.82
C ASN A 89 -17.65 12.20 22.34
N VAL A 90 -18.49 12.79 21.48
CA VAL A 90 -18.33 12.68 20.03
C VAL A 90 -17.27 13.66 19.56
N GLU A 91 -16.29 13.17 18.83
CA GLU A 91 -15.22 13.97 18.21
C GLU A 91 -15.29 13.80 16.70
N CYS A 92 -15.40 14.91 15.96
CA CYS A 92 -15.52 14.90 14.49
C CYS A 92 -14.30 15.53 13.86
N TYR A 93 -13.78 14.88 12.82
CA TYR A 93 -12.57 15.26 12.10
C TYR A 93 -12.94 15.53 10.64
N GLY A 94 -12.58 16.69 10.12
CA GLY A 94 -12.75 17.02 8.70
C GLY A 94 -11.81 16.24 7.79
N VAL A 95 -12.03 16.35 6.48
CA VAL A 95 -11.14 15.77 5.47
C VAL A 95 -9.71 16.29 5.68
N TYR A 96 -8.74 15.35 5.71
CA TYR A 96 -7.32 15.61 5.97
C TYR A 96 -6.96 16.11 7.37
N GLU A 97 -7.92 16.34 8.27
CA GLU A 97 -7.64 16.75 9.66
C GLU A 97 -6.97 15.62 10.45
N ASP A 98 -7.20 14.37 10.05
CA ASP A 98 -6.56 13.19 10.62
C ASP A 98 -5.05 13.10 10.33
N GLU A 99 -4.52 13.95 9.45
CA GLU A 99 -3.08 14.11 9.18
C GLU A 99 -2.40 15.08 10.17
N MET A 100 -3.18 15.73 11.05
CA MET A 100 -2.72 16.74 11.99
C MET A 100 -2.62 16.23 13.43
N PRO A 101 -1.78 16.87 14.26
CA PRO A 101 -0.72 17.82 13.92
C PRO A 101 0.55 17.11 13.43
N ALA A 102 1.47 17.88 12.85
CA ALA A 102 2.82 17.39 12.63
C ALA A 102 3.50 17.11 13.99
N HIS A 103 4.11 15.94 14.14
CA HIS A 103 4.73 15.52 15.40
C HIS A 103 6.06 14.78 15.15
N GLU A 104 6.93 14.74 16.17
CA GLU A 104 8.27 14.17 16.02
C GLU A 104 8.27 12.66 16.25
N VAL A 105 8.67 11.92 15.23
CA VAL A 105 8.73 10.46 15.25
C VAL A 105 10.13 10.02 14.87
N CYS A 106 10.70 9.07 15.61
CA CYS A 106 11.91 8.36 15.21
C CYS A 106 11.58 6.92 14.84
N VAL A 107 12.16 6.44 13.76
CA VAL A 107 12.09 5.02 13.35
C VAL A 107 13.50 4.43 13.36
N ASP A 108 13.62 3.20 13.86
CA ASP A 108 14.85 2.42 13.79
C ASP A 108 15.21 2.07 12.34
N PRO A 109 16.45 1.64 12.05
CA PRO A 109 16.77 1.04 10.76
C PRO A 109 15.86 -0.16 10.43
N PHE A 110 15.34 -0.18 9.20
CA PHE A 110 14.49 -1.25 8.68
C PHE A 110 14.75 -1.48 7.20
N GLU A 111 14.25 -2.59 6.67
CA GLU A 111 14.14 -2.81 5.25
C GLU A 111 12.67 -2.76 4.84
N ILE A 112 12.40 -2.28 3.64
CA ILE A 112 11.05 -2.18 3.08
C ILE A 112 11.09 -2.52 1.58
N ASP A 113 10.04 -3.17 1.10
CA ASP A 113 9.94 -3.56 -0.31
C ASP A 113 10.04 -2.34 -1.23
N VAL A 114 10.78 -2.48 -2.34
CA VAL A 114 11.03 -1.40 -3.30
C VAL A 114 9.72 -0.93 -3.96
N HIS A 115 8.81 -1.86 -4.24
CA HIS A 115 7.49 -1.61 -4.80
C HIS A 115 6.46 -2.51 -4.09
N GLU A 116 5.19 -2.42 -4.46
CA GLU A 116 4.15 -3.27 -3.89
C GLU A 116 4.40 -4.75 -4.21
N VAL A 117 3.89 -5.65 -3.36
CA VAL A 117 3.97 -7.09 -3.60
C VAL A 117 3.27 -7.42 -4.91
N THR A 118 3.98 -8.08 -5.82
CA THR A 118 3.41 -8.44 -7.12
C THR A 118 2.42 -9.59 -6.99
N PHE A 119 1.50 -9.69 -7.95
CA PHE A 119 0.56 -10.79 -8.03
C PHE A 119 1.29 -12.15 -8.11
N GLU A 120 2.37 -12.24 -8.89
CA GLU A 120 3.15 -13.48 -9.00
C GLU A 120 3.77 -13.88 -7.65
N ALA A 121 4.34 -12.92 -6.91
CA ALA A 121 4.88 -13.19 -5.58
C ALA A 121 3.79 -13.69 -4.63
N TYR A 122 2.64 -12.99 -4.59
CA TYR A 122 1.50 -13.36 -3.76
C TYR A 122 0.95 -14.75 -4.09
N GLN A 123 0.87 -15.08 -5.38
CA GLN A 123 0.36 -16.36 -5.85
C GLN A 123 1.17 -17.54 -5.29
N LYS A 124 2.49 -17.42 -5.15
CA LYS A 124 3.32 -18.47 -4.54
C LYS A 124 2.88 -18.80 -3.12
N CYS A 125 2.46 -17.81 -2.33
CA CYS A 125 1.89 -18.06 -1.01
C CYS A 125 0.51 -18.70 -1.10
N ALA A 126 -0.35 -18.20 -1.97
CA ALA A 126 -1.72 -18.68 -2.06
C ALA A 126 -1.82 -20.12 -2.63
N GLU A 127 -0.83 -20.57 -3.43
CA GLU A 127 -0.66 -21.98 -3.84
C GLU A 127 -0.42 -22.94 -2.64
N THR A 128 0.08 -22.42 -1.52
CA THR A 128 0.27 -23.22 -0.29
C THR A 128 -0.98 -23.32 0.58
N LEU A 129 -2.05 -22.59 0.25
CA LEU A 129 -3.25 -22.38 1.06
C LEU A 129 -3.00 -21.66 2.40
N ILE A 130 -1.80 -21.10 2.62
CA ILE A 130 -1.49 -20.22 3.76
C ILE A 130 -2.11 -18.84 3.53
N CYS A 131 -1.94 -18.29 2.33
CA CYS A 131 -2.57 -17.03 1.95
C CYS A 131 -3.92 -17.28 1.26
N LYS A 132 -4.90 -16.43 1.58
CA LYS A 132 -6.21 -16.44 0.89
C LYS A 132 -6.01 -16.04 -0.59
N PRO A 133 -6.51 -16.82 -1.57
CA PRO A 133 -6.44 -16.42 -2.96
C PRO A 133 -7.17 -15.09 -3.21
N SER A 134 -6.63 -14.25 -4.10
CA SER A 134 -7.36 -13.07 -4.58
C SER A 134 -8.47 -13.50 -5.54
N ASP A 135 -9.71 -13.20 -5.16
CA ASP A 135 -10.91 -13.51 -5.94
C ASP A 135 -11.12 -12.56 -7.13
N LEU A 136 -10.34 -11.46 -7.18
CA LEU A 136 -10.42 -10.40 -8.19
C LEU A 136 -9.45 -10.62 -9.37
N ALA A 137 -8.72 -11.74 -9.35
CA ALA A 137 -7.77 -12.16 -10.38
C ALA A 137 -8.40 -12.56 -11.74
N SER A 138 -9.68 -12.24 -11.99
CA SER A 138 -10.38 -12.61 -13.21
C SER A 138 -10.41 -11.53 -14.29
N ASP A 139 -10.05 -10.29 -13.97
CA ASP A 139 -10.11 -9.16 -14.91
C ASP A 139 -8.72 -8.67 -15.34
N GLU A 140 -8.47 -8.62 -16.65
CA GLU A 140 -7.16 -8.33 -17.25
C GLU A 140 -6.63 -6.93 -16.92
N ILE A 141 -7.50 -6.01 -16.52
CA ILE A 141 -7.13 -4.64 -16.12
C ILE A 141 -6.52 -4.56 -14.72
N PHE A 142 -6.71 -5.58 -13.87
CA PHE A 142 -6.18 -5.63 -12.52
C PHE A 142 -5.08 -6.68 -12.35
N TRP A 143 -4.87 -7.52 -13.37
CA TRP A 143 -4.18 -8.79 -13.22
C TRP A 143 -3.02 -8.99 -14.22
N GLY A 144 -1.94 -9.61 -13.73
CA GLY A 144 -0.70 -9.88 -14.46
C GLY A 144 0.47 -10.11 -13.50
N PRO A 145 1.52 -10.87 -13.87
CA PRO A 145 2.56 -11.30 -12.93
C PRO A 145 3.28 -10.14 -12.23
N ASN A 146 3.50 -9.03 -12.95
CA ASN A 146 4.19 -7.84 -12.44
C ASN A 146 3.26 -6.73 -11.94
N ARG A 147 1.94 -6.96 -11.87
CA ARG A 147 1.01 -5.99 -11.27
C ARG A 147 0.95 -6.17 -9.76
N PRO A 148 0.58 -5.14 -8.99
CA PRO A 148 0.38 -5.29 -7.55
C PRO A 148 -0.69 -6.35 -7.27
N ALA A 149 -0.49 -7.12 -6.19
CA ALA A 149 -1.48 -8.04 -5.69
C ALA A 149 -2.65 -7.25 -5.07
N VAL A 150 -3.75 -7.15 -5.81
CA VAL A 150 -5.02 -6.56 -5.35
C VAL A 150 -6.05 -7.62 -4.99
N GLY A 151 -7.15 -7.22 -4.36
CA GLY A 151 -8.13 -8.19 -3.85
C GLY A 151 -7.67 -8.90 -2.58
N VAL A 152 -6.75 -8.26 -1.85
CA VAL A 152 -6.11 -8.79 -0.65
C VAL A 152 -6.58 -7.96 0.55
N ASP A 153 -7.30 -8.59 1.47
CA ASP A 153 -7.68 -7.99 2.75
C ASP A 153 -6.47 -7.92 3.70
N TRP A 154 -6.58 -7.13 4.77
CA TRP A 154 -5.44 -6.89 5.67
C TRP A 154 -4.88 -8.19 6.30
N PRO A 155 -5.72 -9.13 6.79
CA PRO A 155 -5.22 -10.40 7.31
C PRO A 155 -4.41 -11.20 6.28
N ALA A 156 -4.85 -11.22 5.03
CA ALA A 156 -4.15 -11.92 3.96
C ALA A 156 -2.83 -11.24 3.55
N ALA A 157 -2.79 -9.90 3.54
CA ALA A 157 -1.56 -9.14 3.32
C ALA A 157 -0.53 -9.41 4.43
N LYS A 158 -0.97 -9.40 5.69
CA LYS A 158 -0.14 -9.76 6.85
C LYS A 158 0.37 -11.20 6.74
N ALA A 159 -0.50 -12.15 6.41
CA ALA A 159 -0.13 -13.56 6.26
C ALA A 159 0.93 -13.76 5.18
N PHE A 160 0.87 -13.02 4.06
CA PHE A 160 1.91 -13.06 3.04
C PHE A 160 3.26 -12.57 3.55
N CYS A 161 3.29 -11.40 4.20
CA CYS A 161 4.55 -10.89 4.73
C CYS A 161 5.16 -11.87 5.74
N GLU A 162 4.35 -12.44 6.63
CA GLU A 162 4.81 -13.48 7.58
C GLU A 162 5.29 -14.75 6.87
N PHE A 163 4.60 -15.17 5.81
CA PHE A 163 4.98 -16.32 4.98
C PHE A 163 6.40 -16.17 4.45
N ILE A 164 6.79 -14.99 3.94
CA ILE A 164 8.14 -14.71 3.46
C ILE A 164 9.13 -14.27 4.56
N GLY A 165 8.73 -14.33 5.83
CA GLY A 165 9.59 -13.97 6.98
C GLY A 165 9.79 -12.47 7.18
N ARG A 166 8.75 -11.69 6.86
CA ARG A 166 8.67 -10.22 6.96
C ARG A 166 7.42 -9.83 7.76
N ARG A 167 7.07 -8.55 7.77
CA ARG A 167 5.85 -7.99 8.36
C ARG A 167 5.28 -6.88 7.45
N LEU A 168 4.10 -6.37 7.74
CA LEU A 168 3.66 -5.09 7.17
C LEU A 168 4.52 -3.94 7.78
N PRO A 169 4.76 -2.84 7.05
CA PRO A 169 5.36 -1.64 7.61
C PRO A 169 4.42 -1.03 8.65
N THR A 170 4.98 -0.32 9.63
CA THR A 170 4.13 0.60 10.41
C THR A 170 3.76 1.80 9.55
N GLU A 171 2.70 2.53 9.92
CA GLU A 171 2.33 3.79 9.27
C GLU A 171 3.52 4.78 9.26
N ALA A 172 4.26 4.83 10.37
CA ALA A 172 5.42 5.71 10.52
C ALA A 172 6.60 5.30 9.62
N GLU A 173 6.88 3.99 9.51
CA GLU A 173 7.89 3.49 8.58
C GLU A 173 7.51 3.78 7.12
N TRP A 174 6.23 3.62 6.78
CA TRP A 174 5.74 3.92 5.44
C TRP A 174 5.92 5.40 5.10
N GLU A 175 5.47 6.31 5.98
CA GLU A 175 5.61 7.76 5.74
C GLU A 175 7.09 8.15 5.70
N PHE A 176 7.91 7.64 6.62
CA PHE A 176 9.35 7.92 6.60
C PHE A 176 9.99 7.47 5.28
N ALA A 177 9.67 6.27 4.79
CA ALA A 177 10.21 5.75 3.54
C ALA A 177 9.71 6.52 2.30
N ALA A 178 8.49 7.06 2.34
CA ALA A 178 7.93 7.89 1.27
C ALA A 178 8.54 9.30 1.27
N ARG A 179 8.70 9.89 2.46
CA ARG A 179 8.92 11.32 2.67
C ARG A 179 10.37 11.69 2.93
N GLY A 180 11.12 10.82 3.59
CA GLY A 180 12.43 11.18 4.13
C GLY A 180 12.35 12.25 5.22
N THR A 181 13.49 12.83 5.52
CA THR A 181 13.64 13.86 6.57
C THR A 181 13.50 15.29 6.05
N ASP A 182 13.40 15.48 4.73
CA ASP A 182 13.26 16.79 4.09
C ASP A 182 11.80 17.29 4.04
N GLY A 183 10.84 16.45 4.42
CA GLY A 183 9.45 16.84 4.65
C GLY A 183 8.62 17.07 3.40
N ARG A 184 9.09 16.60 2.23
CA ARG A 184 8.41 16.72 0.92
C ARG A 184 6.93 16.33 0.96
N THR A 185 6.16 16.90 0.05
CA THR A 185 4.70 16.69 -0.05
C THR A 185 4.36 15.36 -0.72
N TYR A 186 5.07 14.98 -1.79
CA TYR A 186 4.89 13.73 -2.52
C TYR A 186 6.17 12.89 -2.48
N PRO A 187 6.11 11.56 -2.68
CA PRO A 187 7.30 10.72 -2.67
C PRO A 187 8.41 11.24 -3.59
N TRP A 188 8.02 11.71 -4.79
CA TRP A 188 8.91 12.27 -5.81
C TRP A 188 9.36 13.72 -5.59
N GLY A 189 8.78 14.45 -4.63
CA GLY A 189 9.08 15.86 -4.37
C GLY A 189 7.86 16.77 -4.55
N GLU A 190 8.06 18.00 -5.03
CA GLU A 190 6.99 19.01 -5.15
C GLU A 190 6.49 19.19 -6.60
N GLU A 191 7.16 18.56 -7.56
CA GLU A 191 6.82 18.69 -8.97
C GLU A 191 5.47 18.05 -9.26
N GLN A 192 4.64 18.74 -10.05
CA GLN A 192 3.37 18.19 -10.51
C GLN A 192 3.67 17.13 -11.59
N PRO A 193 3.19 15.90 -11.42
CA PRO A 193 3.44 14.84 -12.39
C PRO A 193 2.68 15.12 -13.69
N GLU A 194 3.36 14.92 -14.80
CA GLU A 194 2.75 14.85 -16.13
C GLU A 194 2.06 13.49 -16.35
N CYS A 195 1.21 13.47 -17.37
CA CYS A 195 0.53 12.28 -17.84
C CYS A 195 1.50 11.12 -18.12
N GLY A 196 1.26 9.97 -17.48
CA GLY A 196 2.11 8.78 -17.62
C GLY A 196 3.41 8.82 -16.82
N GLN A 197 3.56 9.72 -15.85
CA GLN A 197 4.69 9.73 -14.91
C GLN A 197 4.40 9.02 -13.60
N ILE A 198 3.14 8.75 -13.28
CA ILE A 198 2.72 8.06 -12.05
C ILE A 198 1.44 7.26 -12.32
N ALA A 199 1.18 6.23 -11.50
CA ALA A 199 0.05 5.32 -11.68
C ALA A 199 -1.25 5.87 -11.09
N MET A 200 -1.76 6.98 -11.64
CA MET A 200 -3.05 7.54 -11.25
C MET A 200 -3.93 7.91 -12.44
N ARG A 201 -5.22 8.12 -12.20
CA ARG A 201 -6.14 8.67 -13.21
C ARG A 201 -6.02 10.20 -13.24
N LEU A 202 -5.06 10.75 -13.99
CA LEU A 202 -4.92 12.20 -14.21
C LEU A 202 -5.99 12.73 -15.19
N GLY A 203 -6.88 13.61 -14.72
CA GLY A 203 -7.86 14.34 -15.55
C GLY A 203 -9.32 13.95 -15.32
N SER A 204 -10.25 14.68 -15.96
CA SER A 204 -11.68 14.31 -15.97
C SER A 204 -11.85 12.94 -16.62
N GLU A 205 -12.99 12.26 -16.45
CA GLU A 205 -13.19 10.94 -17.10
C GLU A 205 -12.92 10.94 -18.61
N LYS A 206 -13.09 12.10 -19.26
CA LYS A 206 -12.84 12.32 -20.69
C LYS A 206 -11.37 12.62 -21.02
N ASP A 207 -10.61 13.12 -20.06
CA ASP A 207 -9.20 13.55 -20.22
C ASP A 207 -8.21 12.66 -19.45
N ALA A 208 -8.68 11.52 -18.93
CA ALA A 208 -7.88 10.56 -18.18
C ALA A 208 -6.69 10.08 -19.01
N CYS A 209 -5.50 10.59 -18.68
CA CYS A 209 -4.27 10.31 -19.42
C CYS A 209 -3.77 8.86 -19.30
N ASP A 210 -4.13 8.18 -18.21
CA ASP A 210 -3.72 6.82 -17.92
C ASP A 210 -4.91 5.86 -18.07
N ARG A 211 -4.66 4.71 -18.70
CA ARG A 211 -5.69 3.67 -18.87
C ARG A 211 -6.12 3.13 -17.52
N TYR A 212 -7.42 2.86 -17.38
CA TYR A 212 -8.04 2.26 -16.20
C TYR A 212 -7.34 0.96 -15.75
N GLY A 213 -7.22 0.75 -14.44
CA GLY A 213 -6.62 -0.43 -13.82
C GLY A 213 -5.22 -0.20 -13.23
N THR A 214 -4.70 -1.24 -12.57
CA THR A 214 -3.37 -1.21 -11.96
C THR A 214 -2.27 -1.00 -13.00
N LYS A 215 -1.03 -0.81 -12.58
CA LYS A 215 0.14 -0.78 -13.46
C LYS A 215 1.15 -1.81 -13.02
N ASN A 216 2.06 -2.17 -13.91
CA ASN A 216 3.18 -2.99 -13.48
C ASN A 216 3.97 -2.20 -12.44
N VAL A 217 4.37 -2.87 -11.37
CA VAL A 217 5.23 -2.27 -10.36
C VAL A 217 6.53 -1.77 -10.99
N GLY A 218 6.99 -0.61 -10.55
CA GLY A 218 8.15 0.10 -11.04
C GLY A 218 8.06 0.61 -12.47
N LEU A 219 6.86 0.62 -13.10
CA LEU A 219 6.68 1.13 -14.46
C LEU A 219 7.03 2.62 -14.56
N TYR A 220 6.77 3.38 -13.50
CA TYR A 220 6.88 4.82 -13.49
C TYR A 220 8.03 5.27 -12.56
N PRO A 221 9.24 5.48 -13.10
CA PRO A 221 10.41 5.81 -12.28
C PRO A 221 10.39 7.23 -11.71
N PHE A 222 9.44 8.07 -12.12
CA PHE A 222 9.22 9.40 -11.57
C PHE A 222 8.61 9.34 -10.17
N ASP A 223 7.67 8.41 -9.91
CA ASP A 223 7.21 8.11 -8.55
C ASP A 223 8.30 7.37 -7.78
N LYS A 224 9.28 8.12 -7.28
CA LYS A 224 10.42 7.59 -6.56
C LYS A 224 10.67 8.38 -5.28
N SER A 225 10.62 7.66 -4.16
CA SER A 225 10.93 8.21 -2.84
C SER A 225 12.42 8.56 -2.70
N PRO A 226 12.82 9.36 -1.69
CA PRO A 226 14.23 9.67 -1.44
C PRO A 226 15.10 8.44 -1.16
N TYR A 227 14.49 7.33 -0.75
CA TYR A 227 15.19 6.05 -0.50
C TYR A 227 15.09 5.09 -1.69
N GLY A 228 14.55 5.52 -2.83
CA GLY A 228 14.47 4.73 -4.05
C GLY A 228 13.29 3.77 -4.12
N LEU A 229 12.31 3.88 -3.22
CA LEU A 229 11.05 3.14 -3.33
C LEU A 229 10.23 3.70 -4.49
N LEU A 230 9.56 2.82 -5.22
CA LEU A 230 8.68 3.14 -6.33
C LEU A 230 7.22 2.94 -5.93
N ASP A 231 6.32 3.59 -6.68
CA ASP A 231 4.87 3.45 -6.56
C ASP A 231 4.34 3.78 -5.15
N MET A 232 5.00 4.70 -4.44
CA MET A 232 4.55 5.16 -3.11
C MET A 232 3.41 6.17 -3.22
N GLY A 233 3.22 6.78 -4.39
CA GLY A 233 2.21 7.78 -4.69
C GLY A 233 1.38 7.36 -5.90
N GLY A 234 0.64 6.28 -5.75
CA GLY A 234 -0.42 5.86 -6.65
C GLY A 234 -0.50 4.36 -6.77
N ASN A 235 -1.00 3.89 -7.92
CA ASN A 235 -1.29 2.49 -8.20
C ASN A 235 -2.30 1.93 -7.18
N VAL A 236 -1.88 1.43 -6.03
CA VAL A 236 -2.79 0.89 -5.02
C VAL A 236 -2.53 1.51 -3.67
N ARG A 237 -3.60 1.67 -2.90
CA ARG A 237 -3.47 2.02 -1.49
C ARG A 237 -2.83 0.85 -0.78
N GLU A 238 -1.89 1.13 0.12
CA GLU A 238 -1.09 0.09 0.75
C GLU A 238 -1.46 -0.10 2.21
N TRP A 239 -1.75 -1.35 2.57
CA TRP A 239 -1.95 -1.74 3.97
C TRP A 239 -0.69 -1.50 4.82
N THR A 240 -0.89 -0.94 6.01
CA THR A 240 0.11 -0.85 7.07
C THR A 240 -0.33 -1.68 8.28
N ALA A 241 0.57 -1.90 9.25
CA ALA A 241 0.27 -2.70 10.44
C ALA A 241 -0.71 -2.01 11.40
N ASP A 242 -0.80 -0.68 11.35
CA ASP A 242 -1.41 0.15 12.39
C ASP A 242 -2.93 0.13 12.32
N TYR A 243 -3.58 0.13 13.49
CA TYR A 243 -4.99 0.48 13.58
C TYR A 243 -5.18 1.95 13.19
N TYR A 244 -6.25 2.25 12.44
CA TYR A 244 -6.58 3.62 12.10
C TYR A 244 -7.40 4.27 13.22
N HIS A 245 -7.06 5.51 13.56
CA HIS A 245 -7.89 6.40 14.37
C HIS A 245 -7.62 7.86 13.94
N PRO A 246 -8.65 8.66 13.63
CA PRO A 246 -8.45 10.01 13.10
C PRO A 246 -7.77 10.94 14.13
N GLY A 247 -8.14 10.82 15.40
CA GLY A 247 -7.51 11.55 16.51
C GLY A 247 -6.13 11.06 16.97
N TYR A 248 -5.55 10.00 16.38
CA TYR A 248 -4.32 9.40 16.95
C TYR A 248 -3.16 10.39 17.02
N TYR A 249 -2.91 11.17 15.97
CA TYR A 249 -1.83 12.15 15.94
C TYR A 249 -2.01 13.27 16.96
N PHE A 250 -3.26 13.65 17.28
CA PHE A 250 -3.55 14.63 18.33
C PHE A 250 -3.08 14.16 19.71
N THR A 251 -3.11 12.84 19.97
CA THR A 251 -2.57 12.26 21.22
C THR A 251 -1.05 12.34 21.32
N LEU A 252 -0.36 12.49 20.18
CA LEU A 252 1.09 12.57 20.08
C LEU A 252 1.61 14.01 20.01
N ARG A 253 0.72 15.00 20.12
CA ARG A 253 1.07 16.42 20.07
C ARG A 253 2.13 16.74 21.13
N ASN A 254 3.23 17.36 20.71
CA ASN A 254 4.38 17.71 21.55
C ASN A 254 5.09 16.51 22.22
N VAL A 255 4.84 15.28 21.77
CA VAL A 255 5.53 14.08 22.23
C VAL A 255 6.45 13.59 21.12
N LYS A 256 7.70 13.31 21.47
CA LYS A 256 8.63 12.61 20.59
C LYS A 256 8.44 11.11 20.78
N THR A 257 8.02 10.40 19.73
CA THR A 257 7.81 8.94 19.78
C THR A 257 8.92 8.18 19.06
N HIS A 258 9.07 6.90 19.40
CA HIS A 258 10.05 6.01 18.81
C HIS A 258 9.36 4.71 18.38
N ASN A 259 9.44 4.36 17.09
CA ASN A 259 8.72 3.25 16.46
C ASN A 259 7.24 3.16 16.86
N PRO A 260 6.43 4.22 16.67
CA PRO A 260 5.00 4.12 16.98
C PRO A 260 4.35 3.04 16.11
N THR A 261 3.39 2.32 16.69
CA THR A 261 2.64 1.21 16.08
C THR A 261 1.14 1.47 16.05
N GLY A 262 0.75 2.75 16.06
CA GLY A 262 -0.64 3.17 16.11
C GLY A 262 -1.28 3.03 17.50
N PRO A 263 -2.60 3.26 17.60
CA PRO A 263 -3.36 2.99 18.80
C PRO A 263 -3.39 1.48 19.12
N THR A 264 -3.46 1.14 20.40
CA THR A 264 -3.45 -0.26 20.86
C THR A 264 -4.78 -0.98 20.64
N GLU A 265 -5.86 -0.23 20.47
CA GLU A 265 -7.20 -0.76 20.21
C GLU A 265 -7.76 -0.21 18.89
N ALA A 266 -8.64 -1.00 18.28
CA ALA A 266 -9.38 -0.60 17.10
C ALA A 266 -10.33 0.57 17.41
N LEU A 267 -10.53 1.42 16.41
CA LEU A 267 -11.46 2.54 16.48
C LEU A 267 -12.89 2.08 16.75
N ARG A 268 -13.60 2.84 17.59
CA ARG A 268 -15.05 2.71 17.78
C ARG A 268 -15.74 3.90 17.13
N VAL A 269 -16.36 3.67 15.98
CA VAL A 269 -17.04 4.70 15.20
C VAL A 269 -18.45 4.91 15.71
N VAL A 270 -18.94 6.16 15.67
CA VAL A 270 -20.36 6.45 15.87
C VAL A 270 -21.01 6.52 14.48
N VAL A 271 -21.96 5.63 14.20
CA VAL A 271 -22.74 5.73 12.96
C VAL A 271 -23.90 6.69 13.25
N ASN A 272 -23.69 7.98 12.95
CA ASN A 272 -24.80 8.92 12.88
C ASN A 272 -25.52 8.69 11.56
N THR A 273 -26.62 7.93 11.55
CA THR A 273 -27.59 8.11 10.48
C THR A 273 -28.29 9.44 10.73
N MET A 274 -27.76 10.53 10.17
CA MET A 274 -28.42 11.81 9.87
C MET A 274 -29.91 11.87 10.27
N GLY A 275 -30.16 11.96 11.57
CA GLY A 275 -31.48 11.76 12.15
C GLY A 275 -31.57 12.66 13.36
N GLU A 276 -32.11 13.86 13.13
CA GLU A 276 -32.29 14.88 14.15
C GLU A 276 -33.14 14.34 15.31
N GLY A 277 -32.53 14.12 16.48
CA GLY A 277 -33.23 13.78 17.70
C GLY A 277 -32.28 13.55 18.88
N PRO A 278 -32.72 13.82 20.13
CA PRO A 278 -31.90 13.74 21.34
C PRO A 278 -31.47 12.32 21.74
N ASP A 279 -31.85 11.30 20.96
CA ASP A 279 -31.62 9.87 21.23
C ASP A 279 -30.84 9.14 20.10
N ALA A 280 -30.16 9.87 19.20
CA ALA A 280 -29.36 9.27 18.12
C ALA A 280 -28.02 8.67 18.63
N GLU A 281 -28.09 7.69 19.52
CA GLU A 281 -26.95 6.82 19.88
C GLU A 281 -27.15 5.43 19.26
N VAL A 282 -26.66 5.25 18.04
CA VAL A 282 -26.25 3.91 17.59
C VAL A 282 -24.73 3.88 17.52
N ILE A 283 -24.12 3.50 18.64
CA ILE A 283 -22.71 3.08 18.66
C ILE A 283 -22.67 1.70 17.99
N ALA A 284 -22.44 1.67 16.68
CA ALA A 284 -22.02 0.44 16.04
C ALA A 284 -20.54 0.24 16.36
N LEU A 285 -20.15 -0.95 16.82
CA LEU A 285 -18.75 -1.35 16.72
C LEU A 285 -18.47 -1.46 15.22
N ALA A 286 -17.85 -0.45 14.63
CA ALA A 286 -17.28 -0.59 13.30
C ALA A 286 -16.32 -1.79 13.29
N GLU A 287 -16.21 -2.46 12.14
CA GLU A 287 -15.15 -3.44 11.97
C GLU A 287 -13.81 -2.74 12.23
N PRO A 288 -12.84 -3.42 12.85
CA PRO A 288 -11.53 -2.83 13.06
C PRO A 288 -10.96 -2.27 11.75
N GLN A 289 -10.54 -1.02 11.76
CA GLN A 289 -9.95 -0.36 10.59
C GLN A 289 -8.43 -0.30 10.72
N ARG A 290 -7.75 -0.49 9.59
CA ARG A 290 -6.30 -0.35 9.46
C ARG A 290 -5.97 0.84 8.59
N VAL A 291 -4.80 1.42 8.83
CA VAL A 291 -4.31 2.53 8.03
C VAL A 291 -3.89 2.01 6.65
N VAL A 292 -4.35 2.69 5.62
CA VAL A 292 -3.81 2.59 4.26
C VAL A 292 -3.21 3.91 3.80
N ARG A 293 -2.21 3.83 2.91
CA ARG A 293 -1.38 4.96 2.45
C ARG A 293 -1.20 4.96 0.93
N GLY A 294 -0.71 6.07 0.37
CA GLY A 294 -0.17 6.15 -1.00
C GLY A 294 -1.14 6.50 -2.13
N GLY A 295 -2.45 6.53 -1.88
CA GLY A 295 -3.44 6.80 -2.93
C GLY A 295 -3.62 5.60 -3.87
N THR A 296 -4.39 5.75 -4.95
CA THR A 296 -4.69 4.65 -5.87
C THR A 296 -4.96 5.15 -7.29
N TRP A 297 -4.84 4.26 -8.27
CA TRP A 297 -5.28 4.45 -9.65
C TRP A 297 -6.81 4.62 -9.75
N LEU A 298 -7.56 4.10 -8.77
CA LEU A 298 -9.01 4.09 -8.77
C LEU A 298 -9.57 5.46 -8.36
N TYR A 299 -10.60 5.91 -9.06
CA TYR A 299 -11.21 7.25 -8.97
C TYR A 299 -10.32 8.36 -9.55
N ALA A 300 -10.95 9.44 -10.03
CA ALA A 300 -10.24 10.66 -10.39
C ALA A 300 -9.88 11.43 -9.10
N GLU A 301 -9.12 10.78 -8.22
CA GLU A 301 -8.67 11.35 -6.95
C GLU A 301 -7.86 12.62 -7.27
N PRO A 302 -8.07 13.70 -6.52
CA PRO A 302 -7.20 14.86 -6.63
C PRO A 302 -5.77 14.46 -6.26
N ILE A 303 -4.79 15.19 -6.81
CA ILE A 303 -3.38 14.97 -6.52
C ILE A 303 -3.08 15.01 -5.01
N THR A 304 -3.91 15.68 -4.21
CA THR A 304 -3.83 15.74 -2.75
C THR A 304 -4.00 14.37 -2.06
N ALA A 305 -4.55 13.35 -2.71
CA ALA A 305 -4.68 11.99 -2.16
C ALA A 305 -3.36 11.19 -2.18
N PHE A 306 -2.35 11.67 -2.92
CA PHE A 306 -1.07 10.97 -3.14
C PHE A 306 0.07 11.57 -2.29
N ARG A 307 -0.28 12.50 -1.40
CA ARG A 307 0.67 13.13 -0.48
C ARG A 307 1.23 12.09 0.47
N THR A 308 2.49 12.26 0.84
CA THR A 308 3.15 11.35 1.78
C THR A 308 2.46 11.31 3.13
N THR A 309 1.70 12.34 3.52
CA THR A 309 0.95 12.44 4.78
C THR A 309 -0.46 11.90 4.71
N ASN A 310 -1.02 11.62 3.52
CA ASN A 310 -2.41 11.22 3.39
C ASN A 310 -2.66 9.81 3.92
N ARG A 311 -3.60 9.69 4.86
CA ARG A 311 -4.03 8.44 5.50
C ARG A 311 -5.51 8.22 5.30
N ARG A 312 -5.92 6.96 5.38
CA ARG A 312 -7.31 6.56 5.41
C ARG A 312 -7.50 5.32 6.27
N GLY A 313 -8.61 5.25 6.98
CA GLY A 313 -9.08 4.03 7.63
C GLY A 313 -9.86 3.16 6.65
N VAL A 314 -9.53 1.88 6.60
CA VAL A 314 -10.27 0.88 5.84
C VAL A 314 -10.50 -0.34 6.72
N ASP A 315 -11.72 -0.88 6.72
CA ASP A 315 -12.07 -2.11 7.44
C ASP A 315 -11.08 -3.24 7.10
N GLU A 316 -10.58 -3.97 8.11
CA GLU A 316 -9.61 -5.06 7.93
C GLU A 316 -10.04 -6.08 6.87
N VAL A 317 -11.36 -6.32 6.78
CA VAL A 317 -11.99 -7.19 5.79
C VAL A 317 -13.09 -6.39 5.07
N PRO A 318 -12.74 -5.65 4.00
CA PRO A 318 -13.72 -4.85 3.27
C PRO A 318 -14.84 -5.71 2.69
N ARG A 319 -16.07 -5.20 2.76
CA ARG A 319 -17.27 -5.96 2.31
C ARG A 319 -17.51 -5.87 0.81
N THR A 320 -16.84 -4.94 0.12
CA THR A 320 -17.07 -4.68 -1.31
C THR A 320 -15.82 -4.91 -2.14
N ASN A 321 -16.01 -5.49 -3.34
CA ASN A 321 -14.93 -5.67 -4.30
C ASN A 321 -14.36 -4.32 -4.80
N GLY A 322 -15.16 -3.25 -4.78
CA GLY A 322 -14.74 -1.92 -5.23
C GLY A 322 -13.60 -1.34 -4.39
N GLU A 323 -13.62 -1.55 -3.07
CA GLU A 323 -12.51 -1.14 -2.21
C GLU A 323 -11.29 -2.05 -2.43
N LEU A 324 -11.51 -3.36 -2.48
CA LEU A 324 -10.45 -4.37 -2.60
C LEU A 324 -9.62 -4.28 -3.89
N ILE A 325 -10.17 -3.80 -5.01
CA ILE A 325 -9.38 -3.59 -6.24
C ILE A 325 -8.40 -2.41 -6.15
N SER A 326 -8.60 -1.52 -5.18
CA SER A 326 -7.73 -0.37 -4.94
C SER A 326 -6.70 -0.63 -3.84
N LEU A 327 -6.72 -1.81 -3.22
CA LEU A 327 -5.92 -2.14 -2.05
C LEU A 327 -4.87 -3.20 -2.40
N GLY A 328 -3.62 -2.86 -2.13
CA GLY A 328 -2.48 -3.76 -2.14
C GLY A 328 -1.65 -3.54 -0.89
N PHE A 329 -0.37 -3.89 -0.95
CA PHE A 329 0.53 -3.76 0.19
C PHE A 329 1.98 -3.96 -0.22
N ARG A 330 2.88 -3.55 0.66
CA ARG A 330 4.30 -3.86 0.59
C ARG A 330 4.76 -4.39 1.95
N CYS A 331 5.81 -5.21 1.99
CA CYS A 331 6.34 -5.75 3.24
C CYS A 331 7.53 -4.92 3.77
N ALA A 332 7.79 -5.05 5.05
CA ALA A 332 8.93 -4.50 5.77
C ALA A 332 9.59 -5.56 6.67
N ARG A 333 10.83 -5.33 7.06
CA ARG A 333 11.62 -6.21 7.93
C ARG A 333 12.43 -5.37 8.90
N SER A 334 12.30 -5.67 10.19
CA SER A 334 13.12 -5.05 11.22
C SER A 334 14.57 -5.55 11.10
N ILE A 335 15.54 -4.63 11.23
CA ILE A 335 16.94 -4.99 11.29
C ILE A 335 17.30 -5.22 12.77
N SER A 336 17.59 -6.46 13.14
CA SER A 336 18.16 -6.73 14.47
C SER A 336 19.51 -6.03 14.58
N SER A 337 19.68 -5.18 15.60
CA SER A 337 21.02 -4.71 15.96
C SER A 337 21.88 -5.93 16.30
N PRO A 338 23.12 -6.02 15.77
CA PRO A 338 24.00 -7.17 15.96
C PRO A 338 24.39 -7.40 17.43
#